data_AF-V5GWJ1-F1
#
_entry.id   AF-V5GWJ1-F1
#
_cell.length_a   1.000
_cell.length_b   1.000
_cell.length_c   1.000
_cell.angle_alpha   90.00
_cell.angle_beta   90.00
_cell.angle_gamma   90.00
#
_symmetry.space_group_name_H-M   'P 1'
#
loop_
_entity.id
_entity.type
_entity.pdbx_description
1 polymer ?
#
loop_
_entity_poly.entity_id
_entity_poly.type
_entity_poly.pdbx_seq_one_letter_code
_entity_poly.pdbx_strand_id
1 'polypeptide(L)'
;MLHRLRELLRFYRDLSLGPLAACLADLATLADRMLANSLTCHCGQLLDKGELPPGDLGAPESLRRLLSLVREMLSCGDGRLAPLPQRQLDVPALLQQVLEPALEACQLSASRLSAADGATYLANCAQLAHSTLAPFECTEPWLERLEALAQHQLGLLSQEQQAALLSQLGLSTPVRLLGQGPLATLPGCDVLALRTAGSRLARLLEDGFPLPLGQLLASSSHRRTLRATTLAALCDVYTQLHAAVHDPANGYPDP
;
A
#
# COMPACT_ATOMS: atom_id res chain seq x y z
N MET A 1 -19.30 0.94 -24.08
CA MET A 1 -19.72 1.39 -25.44
C MET A 1 -18.58 2.14 -26.14
N LEU A 2 -18.13 3.30 -25.64
CA LEU A 2 -17.07 4.11 -26.29
C LEU A 2 -15.73 3.38 -26.45
N HIS A 3 -15.29 2.63 -25.43
CA HIS A 3 -14.08 1.80 -25.54
C HIS A 3 -14.18 0.77 -26.67
N ARG A 4 -15.32 0.09 -26.83
CA ARG A 4 -15.54 -0.88 -27.92
C ARG A 4 -15.56 -0.21 -29.30
N LEU A 5 -16.21 0.94 -29.40
CA LEU A 5 -16.27 1.72 -30.64
C LEU A 5 -14.88 2.21 -31.06
N ARG A 6 -14.04 2.63 -30.10
CA ARG A 6 -12.63 2.95 -30.33
C ARG A 6 -11.85 1.77 -30.92
N GLU A 7 -11.92 0.60 -30.29
CA GLU A 7 -11.19 -0.58 -30.75
C GLU A 7 -11.62 -1.01 -32.17
N LEU A 8 -12.93 -0.99 -32.46
CA LEU A 8 -13.46 -1.28 -33.79
C LEU A 8 -12.98 -0.28 -34.84
N LEU A 9 -13.03 1.03 -34.56
CA LEU A 9 -12.57 2.06 -35.50
C LEU A 9 -11.07 1.91 -35.82
N ARG A 10 -10.25 1.56 -34.82
CA ARG A 10 -8.81 1.31 -35.01
C ARG A 10 -8.57 0.06 -35.85
N PHE A 11 -9.30 -1.03 -35.60
CA PHE A 11 -9.24 -2.23 -36.44
C PHE A 11 -9.59 -1.93 -37.91
N TYR A 12 -10.69 -1.21 -38.16
CA TYR A 12 -11.11 -0.89 -39.53
C TYR A 12 -10.18 0.12 -40.24
N ARG A 13 -9.50 0.99 -39.50
CA ARG A 13 -8.45 1.86 -40.04
C ARG A 13 -7.30 1.04 -40.63
N ASP A 14 -6.87 -0.01 -39.94
CA ASP A 14 -5.71 -0.81 -40.32
C ASP A 14 -5.99 -1.69 -41.57
N LEU A 15 -7.26 -1.85 -41.99
CA LEU A 15 -7.63 -2.52 -43.25
C LEU A 15 -7.44 -1.67 -44.53
N SER A 16 -7.01 -0.41 -44.43
CA SER A 16 -6.65 0.46 -45.58
C SER A 16 -7.72 0.59 -46.68
N LEU A 17 -8.92 1.05 -46.34
CA LEU A 17 -10.07 1.19 -47.25
C LEU A 17 -10.02 2.44 -48.18
N GLY A 18 -8.83 2.89 -48.58
CA GLY A 18 -8.67 4.05 -49.49
C GLY A 18 -9.16 5.38 -48.85
N PRO A 19 -10.00 6.20 -49.52
CA PRO A 19 -10.41 7.53 -49.03
C PRO A 19 -11.17 7.49 -47.69
N LEU A 20 -11.74 6.33 -47.32
CA LEU A 20 -12.38 6.13 -46.01
C LEU A 20 -11.37 6.11 -44.85
N ALA A 21 -10.09 5.85 -45.13
CA ALA A 21 -9.06 5.72 -44.08
C ALA A 21 -8.86 7.04 -43.31
N ALA A 22 -8.93 8.19 -43.99
CA ALA A 22 -8.84 9.50 -43.36
C ALA A 22 -10.02 9.75 -42.41
N CYS A 23 -11.26 9.49 -42.87
CA CYS A 23 -12.45 9.63 -42.03
C CYS A 23 -12.44 8.66 -40.84
N LEU A 24 -11.98 7.42 -41.02
CA LEU A 24 -11.85 6.44 -39.93
C LEU A 24 -10.78 6.87 -38.91
N ALA A 25 -9.67 7.45 -39.37
CA ALA A 25 -8.65 8.02 -38.48
C ALA A 25 -9.21 9.19 -37.67
N ASP A 26 -9.92 10.12 -38.31
CA ASP A 26 -10.57 11.25 -37.62
C ASP A 26 -11.60 10.76 -36.59
N LEU A 27 -12.43 9.77 -36.94
CA LEU A 27 -13.37 9.16 -36.00
C LEU A 27 -12.68 8.44 -34.84
N ALA A 28 -11.56 7.75 -35.09
CA ALA A 28 -10.78 7.09 -34.04
C ALA A 28 -10.18 8.12 -33.06
N THR A 29 -9.60 9.21 -33.57
CA THR A 29 -9.06 10.29 -32.71
C THR A 29 -10.15 10.99 -31.90
N LEU A 30 -11.33 11.18 -32.49
CA LEU A 30 -12.49 11.74 -31.77
C LEU A 30 -12.96 10.78 -30.67
N ALA A 31 -13.07 9.48 -30.97
CA ALA A 31 -13.44 8.45 -30.00
C ALA A 31 -12.44 8.38 -28.84
N ASP A 32 -11.13 8.49 -29.11
CA ASP A 32 -10.07 8.57 -28.10
C ASP A 32 -10.27 9.75 -27.16
N ARG A 33 -10.50 10.95 -27.72
CA ARG A 33 -10.75 12.17 -26.94
C ARG A 33 -12.03 12.07 -26.11
N MET A 34 -13.10 11.55 -26.69
CA MET A 34 -14.37 11.38 -25.99
C MET A 34 -14.25 10.37 -24.85
N LEU A 35 -13.54 9.26 -25.06
CA LEU A 35 -13.29 8.28 -24.02
C LEU A 35 -12.45 8.89 -22.90
N ALA A 36 -11.36 9.58 -23.23
CA ALA A 36 -10.51 10.24 -22.25
C ALA A 36 -11.31 11.25 -21.42
N ASN A 37 -12.07 12.14 -22.07
CA ASN A 37 -12.88 13.14 -21.38
C ASN A 37 -13.97 12.51 -20.50
N SER A 38 -14.64 11.46 -21.01
CA SER A 38 -15.66 10.74 -20.24
C SER A 38 -15.07 10.03 -19.03
N LEU A 39 -13.89 9.41 -19.16
CA LEU A 39 -13.21 8.74 -18.06
C LEU A 39 -12.77 9.75 -17.00
N THR A 40 -12.14 10.86 -17.39
CA THR A 40 -11.73 11.92 -16.46
C THR A 40 -12.93 12.50 -15.72
N CYS A 41 -14.03 12.79 -16.43
CA CYS A 41 -15.24 13.32 -15.80
C CYS A 41 -15.86 12.31 -14.82
N HIS A 42 -15.94 11.04 -15.21
CA HIS A 42 -16.49 9.98 -14.35
C HIS A 42 -15.61 9.72 -13.13
N CYS A 43 -14.29 9.69 -13.29
CA CYS A 43 -13.34 9.58 -12.19
C CYS A 43 -13.48 10.77 -11.25
N GLY A 44 -13.55 11.99 -11.78
CA GLY A 44 -13.82 13.20 -11.01
C GLY A 44 -15.08 13.04 -10.16
N GLN A 45 -16.23 12.73 -10.77
CA GLN A 45 -17.50 12.58 -10.06
C GLN A 45 -17.50 11.48 -8.98
N LEU A 46 -16.76 10.39 -9.20
CA LEU A 46 -16.65 9.30 -8.24
C LEU A 46 -15.73 9.65 -7.06
N LEU A 47 -14.68 10.43 -7.30
CA LEU A 47 -13.66 10.81 -6.31
C LEU A 47 -14.00 12.10 -5.55
N ASP A 48 -14.81 13.00 -6.13
CA ASP A 48 -15.19 14.30 -5.53
C ASP A 48 -16.02 14.15 -4.25
N LYS A 49 -16.58 12.96 -4.01
CA LYS A 49 -17.44 12.68 -2.86
C LYS A 49 -16.70 12.64 -1.52
N GLY A 50 -15.38 12.86 -1.48
CA GLY A 50 -14.61 13.01 -0.24
C GLY A 50 -14.92 11.91 0.78
N GLU A 51 -14.95 10.66 0.30
CA GLU A 51 -15.43 9.50 1.05
C GLU A 51 -14.48 9.27 2.24
N LEU A 52 -15.03 9.30 3.45
CA LEU A 52 -14.24 8.99 4.65
C LEU A 52 -13.79 7.52 4.58
N PRO A 53 -12.54 7.21 4.96
CA PRO A 53 -12.07 5.83 5.05
C PRO A 53 -13.04 5.00 5.88
N PRO A 54 -13.40 3.79 5.44
CA PRO A 54 -14.32 2.94 6.19
C PRO A 54 -13.69 2.51 7.53
N GLY A 55 -14.53 2.18 8.52
CA GLY A 55 -14.07 1.86 9.87
C GLY A 55 -13.22 0.58 9.97
N ASP A 56 -13.25 -0.28 8.95
CA ASP A 56 -12.38 -1.45 8.80
C ASP A 56 -11.03 -1.12 8.13
N LEU A 57 -10.78 0.15 7.78
CA LEU A 57 -9.64 0.63 7.00
C LEU A 57 -9.50 -0.09 5.65
N GLY A 58 -10.60 -0.61 5.11
CA GLY A 58 -10.67 -1.19 3.79
C GLY A 58 -10.62 -0.14 2.67
N ALA A 59 -10.48 -0.61 1.44
CA ALA A 59 -10.56 0.25 0.27
C ALA A 59 -11.98 0.85 0.11
N PRO A 60 -12.10 2.15 -0.27
CA PRO A 60 -13.38 2.84 -0.36
C PRO A 60 -14.21 2.36 -1.55
N GLU A 61 -15.51 2.59 -1.50
CA GLU A 61 -16.45 2.12 -2.54
C GLU A 61 -16.23 2.84 -3.87
N SER A 62 -15.86 4.13 -3.84
CA SER A 62 -15.36 4.87 -5.00
C SER A 62 -14.24 4.15 -5.74
N LEU A 63 -13.20 3.70 -5.03
CA LEU A 63 -12.08 2.95 -5.62
C LEU A 63 -12.53 1.59 -6.17
N ARG A 64 -13.38 0.86 -5.44
CA ARG A 64 -13.92 -0.44 -5.91
C ARG A 64 -14.69 -0.31 -7.22
N ARG A 65 -15.54 0.73 -7.33
CA ARG A 65 -16.31 1.03 -8.56
C ARG A 65 -15.39 1.39 -9.72
N LEU A 66 -14.38 2.23 -9.49
CA LEU A 66 -13.40 2.58 -10.52
C LEU A 66 -12.62 1.36 -11.01
N LEU A 67 -12.16 0.52 -10.09
CA LEU A 67 -11.45 -0.72 -10.42
C LEU A 67 -12.33 -1.73 -11.16
N SER A 68 -13.63 -1.80 -10.85
CA SER A 68 -14.57 -2.60 -11.63
C SER A 68 -14.69 -2.10 -13.07
N LEU A 69 -14.78 -0.78 -13.27
CA LEU A 69 -14.82 -0.19 -14.60
C LEU A 69 -13.53 -0.48 -15.39
N VAL A 70 -12.36 -0.31 -14.76
CA VAL A 70 -11.07 -0.66 -15.36
C VAL A 70 -11.04 -2.13 -15.76
N ARG A 71 -11.47 -3.02 -14.86
CA ARG A 71 -11.56 -4.46 -15.13
C ARG A 71 -12.47 -4.76 -16.32
N GLU A 72 -13.63 -4.10 -16.41
CA GLU A 72 -14.55 -4.25 -17.54
C GLU A 72 -13.92 -3.78 -18.86
N MET A 73 -13.21 -2.64 -18.86
CA MET A 73 -12.51 -2.15 -20.04
C MET A 73 -11.39 -3.09 -20.50
N LEU A 74 -10.57 -3.59 -19.57
CA LEU A 74 -9.48 -4.53 -19.87
C LEU A 74 -9.97 -5.93 -20.27
N SER A 75 -11.11 -6.37 -19.72
CA SER A 75 -11.74 -7.65 -20.05
C SER A 75 -12.43 -7.66 -21.41
N CYS A 76 -12.67 -6.49 -21.99
CA CYS A 76 -13.36 -6.37 -23.26
C CYS A 76 -12.50 -6.95 -24.39
N GLY A 77 -12.85 -8.16 -24.84
CA GLY A 77 -12.08 -8.97 -25.79
C GLY A 77 -11.74 -8.29 -27.13
N ASP A 78 -12.47 -7.24 -27.51
CA ASP A 78 -12.20 -6.43 -28.70
C ASP A 78 -10.83 -5.70 -28.63
N GLY A 79 -10.32 -5.42 -27.42
CA GLY A 79 -8.96 -4.87 -27.23
C GLY A 79 -7.85 -5.87 -27.55
N ARG A 80 -8.17 -7.16 -27.74
CA ARG A 80 -7.23 -8.18 -28.26
C ARG A 80 -7.09 -8.13 -29.78
N LEU A 81 -7.93 -7.36 -30.48
CA LEU A 81 -7.82 -7.14 -31.93
C LEU A 81 -6.66 -6.19 -32.26
N ALA A 82 -6.29 -5.32 -31.31
CA ALA A 82 -5.14 -4.44 -31.46
C ALA A 82 -3.81 -5.23 -31.31
N PRO A 83 -2.78 -4.92 -32.11
CA PRO A 83 -1.46 -5.53 -31.97
C PRO A 83 -0.89 -5.32 -30.56
N LEU A 84 -0.17 -6.32 -30.04
CA LEU A 84 0.52 -6.24 -28.75
C LEU A 84 1.31 -4.94 -28.51
N PRO A 85 2.14 -4.42 -29.45
CA PRO A 85 2.90 -3.18 -29.21
C PRO A 85 2.01 -1.97 -28.97
N GLN A 86 0.81 -1.94 -29.56
CA GLN A 86 -0.13 -0.85 -29.35
C GLN A 86 -0.81 -0.96 -27.98
N ARG A 87 -1.15 -2.19 -27.55
CA ARG A 87 -1.71 -2.45 -26.21
C ARG A 87 -0.72 -2.08 -25.10
N GLN A 88 0.59 -2.31 -25.32
CA GLN A 88 1.66 -1.91 -24.40
C GLN A 88 1.78 -0.39 -24.20
N LEU A 89 1.26 0.41 -25.13
CA LEU A 89 1.21 1.87 -25.00
C LEU A 89 -0.12 2.34 -24.40
N ASP A 90 -1.23 1.78 -24.88
CA ASP A 90 -2.57 2.25 -24.53
C ASP A 90 -3.01 1.84 -23.12
N VAL A 91 -2.68 0.62 -22.68
CA VAL A 91 -3.10 0.11 -21.36
C VAL A 91 -2.45 0.92 -20.23
N PRO A 92 -1.11 1.12 -20.20
CA PRO A 92 -0.49 1.92 -19.14
C PRO A 92 -0.99 3.37 -19.11
N ALA A 93 -1.23 3.98 -20.28
CA ALA A 93 -1.76 5.36 -20.36
C ALA A 93 -3.18 5.47 -19.81
N LEU A 94 -4.05 4.50 -20.14
CA LEU A 94 -5.40 4.43 -19.58
C LEU A 94 -5.37 4.21 -18.07
N LEU A 95 -4.52 3.31 -17.60
CA LEU A 95 -4.35 3.05 -16.16
C LEU A 95 -3.83 4.30 -15.44
N GLN A 96 -2.89 5.02 -16.04
CA GLN A 96 -2.40 6.28 -15.49
C GLN A 96 -3.50 7.31 -15.34
N GLN A 97 -4.31 7.50 -16.38
CA GLN A 97 -5.39 8.47 -16.34
C GLN A 97 -6.45 8.18 -15.25
N VAL A 98 -6.63 6.91 -14.87
CA VAL A 98 -7.66 6.49 -13.91
C VAL A 98 -7.10 6.25 -12.51
N LEU A 99 -5.99 5.53 -12.38
CA LEU A 99 -5.45 5.11 -11.10
C LEU A 99 -4.66 6.21 -10.39
N GLU A 100 -3.97 7.08 -11.12
CA GLU A 100 -3.22 8.19 -10.53
C GLU A 100 -4.12 9.11 -9.69
N PRO A 101 -5.21 9.68 -10.24
CA PRO A 101 -6.13 10.51 -9.44
C PRO A 101 -6.84 9.72 -8.34
N ALA A 102 -7.11 8.42 -8.56
CA ALA A 102 -7.74 7.58 -7.54
C ALA A 102 -6.82 7.34 -6.34
N LEU A 103 -5.52 7.12 -6.57
CA LEU A 103 -4.52 6.96 -5.51
C LEU A 103 -4.27 8.29 -4.78
N GLU A 104 -4.24 9.41 -5.50
CA GLU A 104 -4.15 10.75 -4.88
C GLU A 104 -5.34 11.03 -3.97
N ALA A 105 -6.57 10.72 -4.41
CA ALA A 105 -7.76 10.85 -3.58
C ALA A 105 -7.71 9.96 -2.34
N CYS A 106 -7.15 8.74 -2.46
CA CYS A 106 -6.92 7.87 -1.32
C CYS A 106 -5.88 8.48 -0.35
N GLN A 107 -4.79 9.05 -0.84
CA GLN A 107 -3.78 9.71 -0.01
C GLN A 107 -4.35 10.92 0.74
N LEU A 108 -5.16 11.75 0.07
CA LEU A 108 -5.86 12.86 0.70
C LEU A 108 -6.82 12.38 1.79
N SER A 109 -7.52 11.27 1.56
CA SER A 109 -8.40 10.65 2.57
C SER A 109 -7.61 10.11 3.76
N ALA A 110 -6.46 9.49 3.50
CA ALA A 110 -5.55 8.95 4.52
C ALA A 110 -4.94 10.06 5.40
N SER A 111 -4.71 11.26 4.86
CA SER A 111 -4.16 12.40 5.62
C SER A 111 -5.03 12.85 6.80
N ARG A 112 -6.31 12.42 6.84
CA ARG A 112 -7.26 12.70 7.92
C ARG A 112 -7.21 11.65 9.05
N LEU A 113 -6.46 10.58 8.86
CA LEU A 113 -6.29 9.49 9.82
C LEU A 113 -4.97 9.64 10.59
N SER A 114 -4.81 8.80 11.63
CA SER A 114 -3.49 8.63 12.26
C SER A 114 -2.50 8.04 11.25
N ALA A 115 -1.18 8.22 11.48
CA ALA A 115 -0.15 7.69 10.59
C ALA A 115 -0.30 6.17 10.37
N ALA A 116 -0.59 5.42 11.44
CA ALA A 116 -0.73 3.97 11.39
C ALA A 116 -2.04 3.52 10.69
N ASP A 117 -3.15 4.23 10.93
CA ASP A 117 -4.42 3.95 10.26
C ASP A 117 -4.37 4.30 8.77
N GLY A 118 -3.77 5.45 8.44
CA GLY A 118 -3.54 5.90 7.07
C GLY A 118 -2.66 4.93 6.29
N ALA A 119 -1.58 4.43 6.90
CA ALA A 119 -0.71 3.42 6.29
C ALA A 119 -1.45 2.09 6.04
N THR A 120 -2.26 1.64 7.00
CA THR A 120 -3.08 0.42 6.86
C THR A 120 -4.09 0.56 5.73
N TYR A 121 -4.80 1.69 5.68
CA TYR A 121 -5.76 2.02 4.65
C TYR A 121 -5.13 2.07 3.25
N LEU A 122 -4.01 2.78 3.10
CA LEU A 122 -3.31 2.88 1.80
C LEU A 122 -2.75 1.54 1.33
N ALA A 123 -2.22 0.71 2.25
CA ALA A 123 -1.78 -0.65 1.93
C ALA A 123 -2.95 -1.51 1.42
N ASN A 124 -4.14 -1.36 1.99
CA ASN A 124 -5.35 -2.06 1.55
C ASN A 124 -5.85 -1.58 0.18
N CYS A 125 -5.83 -0.26 -0.06
CA CYS A 125 -6.16 0.32 -1.37
C CYS A 125 -5.21 -0.17 -2.47
N ALA A 126 -3.91 -0.16 -2.20
CA ALA A 126 -2.89 -0.66 -3.12
C ALA A 126 -3.08 -2.16 -3.42
N GLN A 127 -3.36 -2.97 -2.39
CA GLN A 127 -3.63 -4.40 -2.56
C GLN A 127 -4.87 -4.68 -3.43
N LEU A 128 -5.94 -3.91 -3.23
CA LEU A 128 -7.15 -4.07 -4.03
C LEU A 128 -6.87 -3.76 -5.51
N ALA A 129 -6.18 -2.65 -5.79
CA ALA A 129 -5.79 -2.29 -7.15
C ALA A 129 -4.87 -3.36 -7.75
N HIS A 130 -3.86 -3.82 -7.01
CA HIS A 130 -2.91 -4.83 -7.47
C HIS A 130 -3.63 -6.13 -7.85
N SER A 131 -4.46 -6.68 -6.95
CA SER A 131 -5.20 -7.92 -7.20
C SER A 131 -6.22 -7.80 -8.34
N THR A 132 -6.72 -6.58 -8.61
CA THR A 132 -7.63 -6.34 -9.74
C THR A 132 -6.88 -6.34 -11.08
N LEU A 133 -5.65 -5.81 -11.12
CA LEU A 133 -4.86 -5.66 -12.34
C LEU A 133 -4.04 -6.90 -12.69
N ALA A 134 -3.62 -7.68 -11.69
CA ALA A 134 -2.78 -8.87 -11.83
C ALA A 134 -3.20 -9.88 -12.95
N PRO A 135 -4.49 -10.09 -13.28
CA PRO A 135 -4.88 -11.00 -14.34
C PRO A 135 -4.64 -10.49 -15.77
N PHE A 136 -4.28 -9.21 -15.94
CA PHE A 136 -4.22 -8.55 -17.25
C PHE A 136 -2.79 -8.38 -17.75
N GLU A 137 -2.61 -8.41 -19.07
CA GLU A 137 -1.33 -8.12 -19.73
C GLU A 137 -1.09 -6.61 -19.81
N CYS A 138 0.19 -6.21 -19.91
CA CYS A 138 0.61 -4.81 -20.04
C CYS A 138 0.30 -3.96 -18.80
N THR A 139 0.11 -4.60 -17.64
CA THR A 139 -0.11 -3.92 -16.35
C THR A 139 1.10 -4.01 -15.41
N GLU A 140 2.18 -4.65 -15.83
CA GLU A 140 3.38 -4.92 -15.03
C GLU A 140 3.97 -3.66 -14.37
N PRO A 141 4.12 -2.51 -15.06
CA PRO A 141 4.63 -1.29 -14.44
C PRO A 141 3.73 -0.77 -13.30
N TRP A 142 2.42 -0.99 -13.43
CA TRP A 142 1.46 -0.61 -12.39
C TRP A 142 1.49 -1.58 -11.22
N LEU A 143 1.67 -2.88 -11.46
CA LEU A 143 1.83 -3.87 -10.40
C LEU A 143 3.06 -3.57 -9.55
N GLU A 144 4.20 -3.28 -10.18
CA GLU A 144 5.43 -2.88 -9.49
C GLU A 144 5.23 -1.61 -8.65
N ARG A 145 4.57 -0.58 -9.21
CA ARG A 145 4.28 0.67 -8.49
C ARG A 145 3.35 0.44 -7.28
N LEU A 146 2.32 -0.38 -7.44
CA LEU A 146 1.36 -0.69 -6.38
C LEU A 146 1.99 -1.55 -5.28
N GLU A 147 2.85 -2.48 -5.65
CA GLU A 147 3.61 -3.29 -4.69
C GLU A 147 4.60 -2.41 -3.91
N ALA A 148 5.35 -1.54 -4.59
CA ALA A 148 6.25 -0.59 -3.93
C ALA A 148 5.49 0.35 -2.96
N LEU A 149 4.32 0.84 -3.36
CA LEU A 149 3.45 1.62 -2.48
C LEU A 149 3.02 0.81 -1.24
N ALA A 150 2.55 -0.42 -1.43
CA ALA A 150 2.13 -1.28 -0.33
C ALA A 150 3.29 -1.58 0.63
N GLN A 151 4.46 -1.92 0.11
CA GLN A 151 5.68 -2.19 0.90
C GLN A 151 6.12 -0.95 1.70
N HIS A 152 6.08 0.23 1.10
CA HIS A 152 6.38 1.48 1.79
C HIS A 152 5.44 1.71 2.98
N GLN A 153 4.12 1.57 2.78
CA GLN A 153 3.14 1.73 3.85
C GLN A 153 3.28 0.68 4.96
N LEU A 154 3.62 -0.57 4.60
CA LEU A 154 3.93 -1.62 5.58
C LEU A 154 5.17 -1.30 6.41
N GLY A 155 6.18 -0.66 5.80
CA GLY A 155 7.36 -0.16 6.52
C GLY A 155 7.00 0.88 7.57
N LEU A 156 6.20 1.88 7.21
CA LEU A 156 5.71 2.90 8.15
C LEU A 156 4.89 2.27 9.28
N LEU A 157 3.97 1.36 8.94
CA LEU A 157 3.16 0.65 9.93
C LEU A 157 4.03 -0.19 10.87
N SER A 158 5.07 -0.85 10.35
CA SER A 158 6.02 -1.62 11.18
C SER A 158 6.76 -0.72 12.16
N GLN A 159 7.18 0.48 11.76
CA GLN A 159 7.85 1.44 12.64
C GLN A 159 6.92 1.92 13.77
N GLU A 160 5.68 2.28 13.44
CA GLU A 160 4.68 2.70 14.42
C GLU A 160 4.35 1.57 15.41
N GLN A 161 4.18 0.34 14.93
CA GLN A 161 3.94 -0.83 15.79
C GLN A 161 5.13 -1.10 16.71
N GLN A 162 6.36 -1.04 16.20
CA GLN A 162 7.57 -1.20 17.00
C GLN A 162 7.66 -0.12 18.09
N ALA A 163 7.43 1.15 17.75
CA ALA A 163 7.45 2.25 18.71
C ALA A 163 6.40 2.07 19.81
N ALA A 164 5.17 1.69 19.43
CA ALA A 164 4.09 1.41 20.37
C ALA A 164 4.44 0.25 21.32
N LEU A 165 4.99 -0.84 20.79
CA LEU A 165 5.41 -2.01 21.57
C LEU A 165 6.54 -1.67 22.54
N LEU A 166 7.57 -0.96 22.09
CA LEU A 166 8.66 -0.51 22.96
C LEU A 166 8.14 0.39 24.09
N SER A 167 7.18 1.27 23.79
CA SER A 167 6.52 2.11 24.80
C SER A 167 5.74 1.27 25.82
N GLN A 168 4.95 0.29 25.38
CA GLN A 168 4.20 -0.61 26.26
C GLN A 168 5.11 -1.44 27.18
N LEU A 169 6.22 -1.93 26.63
CA LEU A 169 7.23 -2.68 27.37
C LEU A 169 8.08 -1.80 28.30
N GLY A 170 8.04 -0.47 28.15
CA GLY A 170 8.91 0.46 28.89
C GLY A 170 10.36 0.44 28.40
N LEU A 171 10.60 -0.05 27.18
CA LEU A 171 11.93 -0.19 26.58
C LEU A 171 12.33 0.99 25.70
N SER A 172 11.43 1.97 25.49
CA SER A 172 11.70 3.16 24.67
C SER A 172 12.91 3.96 25.16
N THR A 173 13.04 4.18 26.47
CA THR A 173 14.17 4.91 27.07
C THR A 173 15.46 4.10 27.05
N PRO A 174 15.50 2.84 27.51
CA PRO A 174 16.69 1.98 27.41
C PRO A 174 17.26 1.90 25.99
N VAL A 175 16.42 1.67 24.99
CA VAL A 175 16.87 1.56 23.59
C VAL A 175 17.46 2.87 23.08
N ARG A 176 16.88 4.02 23.43
CA ARG A 176 17.40 5.33 23.03
C ARG A 176 18.74 5.69 23.66
N LEU A 177 19.00 5.19 24.87
CA LEU A 177 20.20 5.50 25.64
C LEU A 177 21.34 4.49 25.45
N LEU A 178 21.12 3.43 24.67
CA LEU A 178 22.16 2.49 24.27
C LEU A 178 23.39 3.24 23.72
N GLY A 179 24.56 2.97 24.32
CA GLY A 179 25.83 3.60 23.94
C GLY A 179 26.09 5.01 24.49
N GLN A 180 25.18 5.59 25.29
CA GLN A 180 25.34 6.93 25.86
C GLN A 180 26.00 6.95 27.26
N GLY A 181 26.69 5.88 27.63
CA GLY A 181 27.36 5.72 28.93
C GLY A 181 26.78 4.58 29.77
N PRO A 182 27.12 4.50 31.07
CA PRO A 182 26.73 3.38 31.92
C PRO A 182 25.22 3.38 32.17
N LEU A 183 24.51 2.47 31.49
CA LEU A 183 23.05 2.41 31.47
C LEU A 183 22.42 2.30 32.87
N ALA A 184 23.04 1.59 33.81
CA ALA A 184 22.50 1.42 35.17
C ALA A 184 22.37 2.75 35.94
N THR A 185 23.10 3.79 35.55
CA THR A 185 23.06 5.11 36.18
C THR A 185 22.04 6.06 35.55
N LEU A 186 21.51 5.70 34.38
CA LEU A 186 20.60 6.54 33.62
C LEU A 186 19.14 6.34 34.07
N PRO A 187 18.36 7.42 34.18
CA PRO A 187 16.98 7.34 34.64
C PRO A 187 16.13 6.51 33.68
N GLY A 188 15.40 5.52 34.22
CA GLY A 188 14.57 4.61 33.44
C GLY A 188 15.31 3.42 32.81
N CYS A 189 16.58 3.22 33.16
CA CYS A 189 17.40 2.06 32.77
C CYS A 189 17.87 1.26 34.00
N ASP A 190 17.29 1.50 35.17
CA ASP A 190 17.62 0.79 36.39
C ASP A 190 17.16 -0.67 36.36
N VAL A 191 17.72 -1.49 37.25
CA VAL A 191 17.44 -2.94 37.33
C VAL A 191 15.93 -3.22 37.47
N LEU A 192 15.19 -2.39 38.21
CA LEU A 192 13.75 -2.57 38.38
C LEU A 192 12.98 -2.28 37.10
N ALA A 193 13.35 -1.25 36.34
CA ALA A 193 12.74 -0.94 35.04
C ALA A 193 12.94 -2.10 34.06
N LEU A 194 14.16 -2.64 33.95
CA LEU A 194 14.46 -3.77 33.06
C LEU A 194 13.74 -5.06 33.47
N ARG A 195 13.69 -5.37 34.78
CA ARG A 195 12.90 -6.51 35.29
C ARG A 195 11.41 -6.35 35.00
N THR A 196 10.88 -5.15 35.17
CA THR A 196 9.48 -4.84 34.85
C THR A 196 9.22 -5.03 33.36
N ALA A 197 10.11 -4.54 32.49
CA ALA A 197 10.02 -4.75 31.05
C ALA A 197 10.05 -6.24 30.67
N GLY A 198 10.93 -7.03 31.28
CA GLY A 198 10.99 -8.48 31.10
C GLY A 198 9.70 -9.19 31.50
N SER A 199 9.08 -8.80 32.63
CA SER A 199 7.80 -9.36 33.07
C SER A 199 6.65 -9.02 32.10
N ARG A 200 6.65 -7.80 31.54
CA ARG A 200 5.66 -7.38 30.54
C ARG A 200 5.85 -8.11 29.22
N LEU A 201 7.10 -8.34 28.81
CA LEU A 201 7.44 -9.12 27.62
C LEU A 201 6.96 -10.57 27.78
N ALA A 202 7.24 -11.20 28.92
CA ALA A 202 6.80 -12.57 29.21
C ALA A 202 5.27 -12.69 29.12
N ARG A 203 4.53 -11.77 29.75
CA ARG A 203 3.07 -11.73 29.67
C ARG A 203 2.56 -11.53 28.24
N LEU A 204 3.21 -10.66 27.47
CA LEU A 204 2.86 -10.42 26.07
C LEU A 204 3.14 -11.64 25.16
N LEU A 205 4.11 -12.49 25.51
CA LEU A 205 4.35 -13.76 24.82
C LEU A 205 3.28 -14.81 25.18
N GLU A 206 2.80 -14.82 26.43
CA GLU A 206 1.75 -15.72 26.92
C GLU A 206 0.36 -15.37 26.35
N ASP A 207 0.00 -14.09 26.37
CA ASP A 207 -1.30 -13.58 25.90
C ASP A 207 -1.44 -13.63 24.35
N GLY A 208 -0.35 -13.98 23.66
CA GLY A 208 -0.22 -13.86 22.21
C GLY A 208 0.17 -12.44 21.80
N PHE A 209 0.67 -12.28 20.57
CA PHE A 209 1.19 -11.01 20.05
C PHE A 209 0.12 -10.29 19.21
N PRO A 210 -0.83 -9.53 19.81
CA PRO A 210 -1.86 -8.85 19.04
C PRO A 210 -1.25 -7.66 18.30
N LEU A 211 -1.27 -7.72 16.98
CA LEU A 211 -1.05 -6.58 16.11
C LEU A 211 -2.41 -6.08 15.64
N PRO A 212 -3.09 -5.17 16.38
CA PRO A 212 -4.47 -4.79 16.11
C PRO A 212 -4.66 -4.24 14.69
N LEU A 213 -3.76 -3.35 14.24
CA LEU A 213 -3.78 -2.84 12.86
C LEU A 213 -3.36 -3.90 11.83
N GLY A 214 -2.55 -4.87 12.25
CA GLY A 214 -2.23 -6.05 11.44
C GLY A 214 -3.46 -6.91 11.14
N GLN A 215 -4.51 -6.88 11.96
CA GLN A 215 -5.75 -7.62 11.68
C GLN A 215 -6.61 -6.92 10.61
N LEU A 216 -6.46 -5.61 10.44
CA LEU A 216 -7.20 -4.80 9.47
C LEU A 216 -6.57 -4.84 8.06
N LEU A 217 -5.34 -5.37 7.93
CA LEU A 217 -4.73 -5.60 6.61
C LEU A 217 -5.50 -6.70 5.86
N ALA A 218 -5.94 -6.41 4.64
CA ALA A 218 -6.69 -7.33 3.79
C ALA A 218 -5.85 -8.54 3.34
N SER A 219 -4.58 -8.31 2.97
CA SER A 219 -3.67 -9.34 2.46
C SER A 219 -3.05 -10.19 3.58
N SER A 220 -3.23 -11.51 3.51
CA SER A 220 -2.58 -12.46 4.42
C SER A 220 -1.05 -12.47 4.29
N SER A 221 -0.53 -12.10 3.11
CA SER A 221 0.92 -11.92 2.91
C SER A 221 1.40 -10.72 3.71
N HIS A 222 0.74 -9.57 3.58
CA HIS A 222 1.09 -8.35 4.31
C HIS A 222 1.01 -8.54 5.83
N ARG A 223 -0.01 -9.27 6.32
CA ARG A 223 -0.12 -9.64 7.74
C ARG A 223 1.08 -10.44 8.25
N ARG A 224 1.53 -11.42 7.46
CA ARG A 224 2.69 -12.25 7.80
C ARG A 224 3.98 -11.42 7.77
N THR A 225 4.16 -10.59 6.74
CA THR A 225 5.33 -9.70 6.62
C THR A 225 5.42 -8.74 7.80
N LEU A 226 4.34 -8.01 8.12
CA LEU A 226 4.31 -7.08 9.25
C LEU A 226 4.64 -7.78 10.58
N ARG A 227 4.04 -8.95 10.81
CA ARG A 227 4.32 -9.74 12.02
C ARG A 227 5.77 -10.18 12.09
N ALA A 228 6.33 -10.69 10.98
CA ALA A 228 7.71 -11.13 10.92
C ALA A 228 8.70 -9.96 11.15
N THR A 229 8.48 -8.81 10.51
CA THR A 229 9.36 -7.64 10.66
C THR A 229 9.29 -7.03 12.06
N THR A 230 8.10 -7.01 12.66
CA THR A 230 7.93 -6.48 14.03
C THR A 230 8.57 -7.40 15.06
N LEU A 231 8.41 -8.72 14.91
CA LEU A 231 9.06 -9.69 15.79
C LEU A 231 10.58 -9.69 15.64
N ALA A 232 11.10 -9.62 14.40
CA ALA A 232 12.54 -9.54 14.16
C ALA A 232 13.15 -8.32 14.87
N ALA A 233 12.53 -7.15 14.74
CA ALA A 233 13.01 -5.94 15.41
C ALA A 233 12.97 -6.03 16.94
N LEU A 234 11.95 -6.70 17.51
CA LEU A 234 11.92 -6.95 18.95
C LEU A 234 13.04 -7.90 19.40
N CYS A 235 13.32 -8.95 18.63
CA CYS A 235 14.45 -9.84 18.90
C CYS A 235 15.79 -9.08 18.84
N ASP A 236 15.95 -8.18 17.87
CA ASP A 236 17.14 -7.35 17.75
C ASP A 236 17.31 -6.42 18.95
N VAL A 237 16.23 -5.73 19.36
CA VAL A 237 16.22 -4.88 20.56
C VAL A 237 16.55 -5.68 21.82
N TYR A 238 15.94 -6.85 21.98
CA TYR A 238 16.22 -7.72 23.11
C TYR A 238 17.69 -8.15 23.13
N THR A 239 18.24 -8.55 21.98
CA THR A 239 19.65 -8.97 21.86
C THR A 239 20.61 -7.84 22.22
N GLN A 240 20.32 -6.62 21.75
CA GLN A 240 21.11 -5.43 22.07
C GLN A 240 21.06 -5.10 23.57
N LEU A 241 19.88 -5.11 24.17
CA LEU A 241 19.72 -4.84 25.60
C LEU A 241 20.35 -5.93 26.46
N HIS A 242 20.20 -7.20 26.09
CA HIS A 242 20.82 -8.32 26.79
C HIS A 242 22.35 -8.20 26.79
N ALA A 243 22.94 -7.91 25.62
CA ALA A 243 24.37 -7.68 25.50
C ALA A 243 24.83 -6.48 26.33
N ALA A 244 24.05 -5.39 26.34
CA ALA A 244 24.36 -4.21 27.13
C ALA A 244 24.27 -4.45 28.64
N VAL A 245 23.30 -5.24 29.12
CA VAL A 245 23.17 -5.58 30.54
C VAL A 245 24.36 -6.44 31.01
N HIS A 246 24.81 -7.37 30.18
CA HIS A 246 25.94 -8.26 30.47
C HIS A 246 27.31 -7.59 30.29
N ASP A 247 27.36 -6.36 29.78
CA ASP A 247 28.59 -5.59 29.67
C ASP A 247 28.91 -4.93 31.03
N PRO A 248 30.06 -5.28 31.67
CA PRO A 248 30.44 -4.68 32.95
C PRO A 248 30.62 -3.15 32.87
N ALA A 249 30.82 -2.58 31.69
CA ALA A 249 30.87 -1.12 31.49
C ALA A 249 29.54 -0.42 31.81
N ASN A 250 28.42 -1.14 31.76
CA ASN A 250 27.09 -0.57 32.02
C ASN A 250 26.68 -0.58 33.50
N GLY A 251 27.48 -1.21 34.38
CA GLY A 251 27.36 -1.08 35.83
C GLY A 251 26.23 -1.88 36.48
N TYR A 252 25.70 -2.90 35.81
CA TYR A 252 24.69 -3.79 36.39
C TYR A 252 25.34 -4.78 37.37
N PRO A 253 24.89 -4.84 38.64
CA PRO A 253 25.54 -5.64 39.69
C PRO A 253 25.26 -7.15 39.59
N ASP A 254 24.22 -7.55 38.86
CA ASP A 254 23.81 -8.94 38.63
C ASP A 254 23.13 -8.97 37.23
N PRO A 255 23.89 -9.19 36.14
CA PRO A 255 23.38 -9.18 34.77
C PRO A 255 22.44 -10.34 34.44
#